data_AF-A0A7G8WDS3-F1
#
_entry.id   AF-A0A7G8WDS3-F1
#
_cell.length_a   1.000
_cell.length_b   1.000
_cell.length_c   1.000
_cell.angle_alpha   90.00
_cell.angle_beta   90.00
_cell.angle_gamma   90.00
#
_symmetry.space_group_name_H-M   'P 1'
#
loop_
_entity.id
_entity.type
_entity.pdbx_description
1 polymer ?
#
loop_
_entity_poly.entity_id
_entity_poly.type
_entity_poly.pdbx_seq_one_letter_code
_entity_poly.pdbx_strand_id
1 'polypeptide(L)'
;MKITIISIICILIIGLIVAGCANYIGIPKKKAAANLEEYLQKKYKGRLAFSDLSLFFNAATMDPNMYGMLIYDKNIPEIEFYTHLNLKNILENDSLPMYPTVDSMTVDDLYKGAVKRYEARQAVKADFKNEIPEIHFSTEIIDLNFKADVKPNELEAIVARFIDRLSQSIEELDSAYQFSLRIRTASHPEGFMIIPLEVEDSKWKANPMLLSEKAVGFETLKTMILKNIQAKIETPYPYFKITESSKIYMDKSSLSRGAWIQYLEDKRIVNNRKEKWRNPQTGIYVVYFDLDTKFIYRGELLTEENDKDSYVEELRQLIKTVEAEGIRTK
;
A
#
# COMPACT_ATOMS: atom_id res chain seq x y z
N MET A 1 55.21 -3.68 44.86
CA MET A 1 53.91 -3.59 45.58
C MET A 1 53.03 -2.44 45.10
N LYS A 2 53.48 -1.17 45.10
CA LYS A 2 52.66 -0.03 44.61
C LYS A 2 52.23 -0.15 43.13
N ILE A 3 53.15 -0.55 42.23
CA ILE A 3 52.85 -0.71 40.79
C ILE A 3 51.83 -1.84 40.55
N THR A 4 51.95 -2.94 41.28
CA THR A 4 51.05 -4.10 41.17
C THR A 4 49.63 -3.78 41.61
N ILE A 5 49.46 -2.98 42.67
CA ILE A 5 48.16 -2.52 43.16
C ILE A 5 47.51 -1.55 42.15
N ILE A 6 48.28 -0.64 41.56
CA ILE A 6 47.78 0.30 40.54
C ILE A 6 47.31 -0.45 39.29
N SER A 7 48.04 -1.46 38.83
CA SER A 7 47.62 -2.27 37.67
C SER A 7 46.33 -3.05 37.92
N ILE A 8 46.14 -3.60 39.12
CA ILE A 8 44.90 -4.30 39.50
C ILE A 8 43.73 -3.31 39.53
N ILE A 9 43.91 -2.12 40.12
CA ILE A 9 42.87 -1.08 40.16
C ILE A 9 42.51 -0.61 38.74
N CYS A 10 43.49 -0.42 37.85
CA CYS A 10 43.22 -0.05 36.46
C CYS A 10 42.43 -1.13 35.70
N ILE A 11 42.75 -2.41 35.88
CA ILE A 11 42.00 -3.52 35.26
C ILE A 11 40.56 -3.57 35.81
N LEU A 12 40.38 -3.29 37.10
CA LEU A 12 39.06 -3.28 37.75
C LEU A 12 38.22 -2.09 37.27
N ILE A 13 38.83 -0.91 37.09
CA ILE A 13 38.18 0.26 36.51
C ILE A 13 37.81 0.02 35.04
N ILE A 14 38.70 -0.58 34.25
CA ILE A 14 38.40 -0.96 32.86
C ILE A 14 37.27 -2.00 32.84
N GLY A 15 37.28 -2.99 33.73
CA GLY A 15 36.21 -3.98 33.87
C GLY A 15 34.86 -3.33 34.22
N LEU A 16 34.85 -2.35 35.11
CA LEU A 16 33.65 -1.60 35.49
C LEU A 16 33.16 -0.66 34.37
N ILE A 17 34.06 -0.04 33.61
CA ILE A 17 33.72 0.78 32.43
C ILE A 17 33.16 -0.11 31.32
N VAL A 18 33.77 -1.27 31.06
CA VAL A 18 33.27 -2.21 30.05
C VAL A 18 31.92 -2.79 30.48
N ALA A 19 31.74 -3.14 31.76
CA ALA A 19 30.46 -3.61 32.28
C ALA A 19 29.37 -2.52 32.25
N GLY A 20 29.72 -1.27 32.58
CA GLY A 20 28.80 -0.13 32.54
C GLY A 20 28.44 0.32 31.11
N CYS A 21 29.38 0.24 30.17
CA CYS A 21 29.19 0.61 28.77
C CYS A 21 28.58 -0.53 27.92
N ALA A 22 28.67 -1.79 28.35
CA ALA A 22 28.11 -2.95 27.64
C ALA A 22 26.57 -2.90 27.48
N ASN A 23 25.88 -2.08 28.26
CA ASN A 23 24.45 -1.83 28.09
C ASN A 23 24.14 -0.85 26.93
N TYR A 24 25.12 -0.02 26.55
CA TYR A 24 25.00 0.93 25.44
C TYR A 24 25.62 0.41 24.13
N ILE A 25 26.32 -0.74 24.18
CA ILE A 25 26.85 -1.42 23.01
C ILE A 25 25.83 -2.47 22.57
N GLY A 26 25.26 -2.28 21.38
CA GLY A 26 24.34 -3.23 20.75
C GLY A 26 25.03 -4.55 20.43
N ILE A 27 24.27 -5.66 20.44
CA ILE A 27 24.78 -6.93 19.95
C ILE A 27 24.98 -6.89 18.42
N PRO A 28 25.97 -7.59 17.85
CA PRO A 28 26.14 -7.65 16.40
C PRO A 28 25.02 -8.47 15.74
N LYS A 29 24.67 -8.15 14.48
CA LYS A 29 23.62 -8.84 13.70
C LYS A 29 23.74 -10.37 13.71
N LYS A 30 24.96 -10.92 13.67
CA LYS A 30 25.20 -12.37 13.76
C LYS A 30 24.74 -12.97 15.10
N LYS A 31 24.98 -12.27 16.21
CA LYS A 31 24.56 -12.72 17.54
C LYS A 31 23.05 -12.55 17.72
N ALA A 32 22.49 -11.46 17.21
CA ALA A 32 21.05 -11.23 17.15
C ALA A 32 20.32 -12.35 16.39
N ALA A 33 20.82 -12.72 15.20
CA ALA A 33 20.30 -13.85 14.42
C ALA A 33 20.34 -15.17 15.21
N ALA A 34 21.48 -15.50 15.83
CA ALA A 34 21.62 -16.73 16.61
C ALA A 34 20.66 -16.78 17.82
N ASN A 35 20.47 -15.66 18.52
CA ASN A 35 19.53 -15.56 19.63
C ASN A 35 18.08 -15.76 19.15
N LEU A 36 17.72 -15.19 18.00
CA LEU A 36 16.39 -15.37 17.40
C LEU A 36 16.17 -16.82 16.95
N GLU A 37 17.14 -17.44 16.29
CA GLU A 37 17.09 -18.86 15.90
C GLU A 37 16.86 -19.77 17.11
N GLU A 38 17.60 -19.55 18.20
CA GLU A 38 17.46 -20.30 19.44
C GLU A 38 16.07 -20.11 20.07
N TYR A 39 15.58 -18.87 20.13
CA TYR A 39 14.24 -18.57 20.61
C TYR A 39 13.16 -19.29 19.78
N LEU A 40 13.23 -19.19 18.45
CA LEU A 40 12.26 -19.83 17.55
C LEU A 40 12.31 -21.36 17.63
N GLN A 41 13.52 -21.93 17.81
CA GLN A 41 13.69 -23.35 18.03
C GLN A 41 13.06 -23.80 19.35
N LYS A 42 13.27 -23.06 20.44
CA LYS A 42 12.76 -23.39 21.78
C LYS A 42 11.24 -23.26 21.85
N LYS A 43 10.68 -22.16 21.37
CA LYS A 43 9.25 -21.84 21.53
C LYS A 43 8.37 -22.48 20.45
N TYR A 44 8.86 -22.56 19.22
CA TYR A 44 8.09 -23.04 18.06
C TYR A 44 8.64 -24.33 17.44
N LYS A 45 9.61 -24.99 18.09
CA LYS A 45 10.23 -26.25 17.62
C LYS A 45 10.79 -26.14 16.19
N GLY A 46 11.24 -24.95 15.81
CA GLY A 46 11.78 -24.67 14.48
C GLY A 46 10.73 -24.57 13.37
N ARG A 47 9.43 -24.47 13.70
CA ARG A 47 8.35 -24.24 12.74
C ARG A 47 8.46 -22.88 12.04
N LEU A 48 8.92 -21.87 12.76
CA LEU A 48 9.08 -20.51 12.24
C LEU A 48 10.52 -20.28 11.75
N ALA A 49 10.65 -19.41 10.76
CA ALA A 49 11.89 -18.87 10.23
C ALA A 49 11.80 -17.33 10.15
N PHE A 50 12.90 -16.67 9.78
CA PHE A 50 12.91 -15.23 9.61
C PHE A 50 13.75 -14.79 8.41
N SER A 51 13.47 -13.59 7.90
CA SER A 51 14.25 -12.87 6.89
C SER A 51 14.38 -11.39 7.26
N ASP A 52 15.15 -10.65 6.45
CA ASP A 52 15.22 -9.18 6.48
C ASP A 52 15.65 -8.57 7.83
N LEU A 53 16.43 -9.34 8.60
CA LEU A 53 16.94 -8.92 9.90
C LEU A 53 17.80 -7.66 9.75
N SER A 54 17.33 -6.54 10.30
CA SER A 54 17.98 -5.24 10.20
C SER A 54 17.93 -4.51 11.53
N LEU A 55 18.97 -3.73 11.83
CA LEU A 55 18.96 -2.92 13.05
C LEU A 55 17.90 -1.83 12.90
N PHE A 56 17.03 -1.70 13.89
CA PHE A 56 15.97 -0.70 13.90
C PHE A 56 16.31 0.38 14.92
N PHE A 57 16.46 1.63 14.44
CA PHE A 57 16.69 2.76 15.31
C PHE A 57 15.36 3.46 15.63
N ASN A 58 14.92 3.38 16.88
CA ASN A 58 13.82 4.18 17.40
C ASN A 58 14.37 5.33 18.23
N ALA A 59 14.12 6.56 17.80
CA ALA A 59 14.56 7.77 18.51
C ALA A 59 13.95 7.89 19.93
N ALA A 60 12.80 7.26 20.18
CA ALA A 60 12.12 7.32 21.48
C ALA A 60 12.76 6.39 22.53
N THR A 61 13.18 5.18 22.15
CA THR A 61 13.75 4.20 23.09
C THR A 61 15.27 4.14 23.05
N MET A 62 15.89 4.56 21.94
CA MET A 62 17.34 4.52 21.69
C MET A 62 18.00 3.16 21.99
N ASP A 63 17.23 2.07 21.95
CA ASP A 63 17.73 0.73 22.28
C ASP A 63 18.59 0.18 21.14
N PRO A 64 19.91 -0.02 21.35
CA PRO A 64 20.83 -0.45 20.30
C PRO A 64 20.68 -1.94 19.95
N ASN A 65 19.76 -2.67 20.59
CA ASN A 65 19.49 -4.09 20.36
C ASN A 65 18.15 -4.36 19.69
N MET A 66 17.44 -3.31 19.27
CA MET A 66 16.21 -3.40 18.50
C MET A 66 16.51 -3.81 17.06
N TYR A 67 15.89 -4.89 16.60
CA TYR A 67 15.95 -5.33 15.22
C TYR A 67 14.54 -5.38 14.64
N GLY A 68 14.41 -5.04 13.36
CA GLY A 68 13.23 -5.35 12.54
C GLY A 68 13.45 -6.64 11.76
N MET A 69 12.41 -7.46 11.62
CA MET A 69 12.46 -8.72 10.87
C MET A 69 11.07 -9.16 10.40
N LEU A 70 11.05 -9.95 9.33
CA LEU A 70 9.87 -10.72 8.91
C LEU A 70 9.99 -12.13 9.51
N ILE A 71 8.98 -12.59 10.22
CA ILE A 71 8.88 -13.98 10.74
C ILE A 71 7.79 -14.70 9.95
N TYR A 72 8.05 -15.93 9.52
CA TYR A 72 7.12 -16.72 8.71
C TYR A 72 7.11 -18.20 9.09
N ASP A 73 6.00 -18.89 8.83
CA ASP A 73 5.88 -20.34 8.96
C ASP A 73 6.57 -21.05 7.79
N LYS A 74 7.47 -22.01 8.08
CA LYS A 74 8.25 -22.70 7.04
C LYS A 74 7.39 -23.55 6.10
N ASN A 75 6.27 -24.09 6.59
CA ASN A 75 5.40 -24.96 5.80
C ASN A 75 4.35 -24.16 5.03
N ILE A 76 3.97 -22.99 5.55
CA ILE A 76 2.98 -22.09 4.95
C ILE A 76 3.52 -20.66 5.01
N PRO A 77 4.44 -20.27 4.11
CA PRO A 77 5.13 -18.98 4.18
C PRO A 77 4.18 -17.76 4.17
N GLU A 78 2.95 -17.89 3.68
CA GLU A 78 1.95 -16.82 3.74
C GLU A 78 1.45 -16.51 5.16
N ILE A 79 1.73 -17.38 6.13
CA ILE A 79 1.58 -17.08 7.56
C ILE A 79 2.84 -16.36 8.00
N GLU A 80 2.83 -15.04 7.84
CA GLU A 80 3.95 -14.16 8.14
C GLU A 80 3.52 -12.88 8.86
N PHE A 81 4.46 -12.28 9.59
CA PHE A 81 4.28 -11.00 10.24
C PHE A 81 5.60 -10.26 10.42
N TYR A 82 5.58 -8.94 10.21
CA TYR A 82 6.71 -8.06 10.48
C TYR A 82 6.67 -7.58 11.92
N THR A 83 7.82 -7.56 12.60
CA THR A 83 7.90 -7.07 13.98
C THR A 83 9.26 -6.51 14.33
N HIS A 84 9.32 -5.79 15.44
CA HIS A 84 10.55 -5.29 16.05
C HIS A 84 10.76 -5.90 17.42
N LEU A 85 11.96 -6.42 17.68
CA LEU A 85 12.31 -7.13 18.91
C LEU A 85 13.65 -6.67 19.45
N ASN A 86 13.78 -6.63 20.78
CA ASN A 86 15.09 -6.58 21.42
C ASN A 86 15.70 -8.00 21.42
N LEU A 87 16.64 -8.23 20.51
CA LEU A 87 17.23 -9.56 20.31
C LEU A 87 18.36 -9.89 21.31
N LYS A 88 18.76 -8.95 22.18
CA LYS A 88 19.67 -9.24 23.29
C LYS A 88 18.96 -10.03 24.38
N ASN A 89 17.69 -9.71 24.64
CA ASN A 89 16.92 -10.27 25.75
C ASN A 89 15.80 -11.24 25.32
N ILE A 90 15.68 -11.55 24.01
CA ILE A 90 14.59 -12.36 23.45
C ILE A 90 14.43 -13.77 24.08
N LEU A 91 15.51 -14.34 24.62
CA LEU A 91 15.48 -15.65 25.27
C LEU A 91 14.80 -15.65 26.65
N GLU A 92 14.70 -14.48 27.26
CA GLU A 92 14.12 -14.26 28.59
C GLU A 92 12.79 -13.51 28.51
N ASN A 93 12.65 -12.58 27.55
CA ASN A 93 11.45 -11.77 27.36
C ASN A 93 11.17 -11.54 25.88
N ASP A 94 10.01 -11.98 25.42
CA ASP A 94 9.53 -11.81 24.05
C ASP A 94 8.35 -10.84 23.91
N SER A 95 8.14 -10.01 24.92
CA SER A 95 7.21 -8.89 24.86
C SER A 95 7.69 -7.91 23.78
N LEU A 96 6.75 -7.41 22.98
CA LEU A 96 7.02 -6.50 21.88
C LEU A 96 7.27 -5.09 22.42
N PRO A 97 8.48 -4.54 22.31
CA PRO A 97 8.87 -3.27 22.94
C PRO A 97 8.20 -2.04 22.30
N MET A 98 7.57 -2.19 21.14
CA MET A 98 6.85 -1.12 20.45
C MET A 98 5.40 -0.96 20.93
N TYR A 99 4.89 -1.88 21.75
CA TYR A 99 3.53 -1.83 22.26
C TYR A 99 3.53 -1.29 23.70
N PRO A 100 2.49 -0.52 24.11
CA PRO A 100 2.32 -0.11 25.49
C PRO A 100 2.38 -1.31 26.44
N THR A 101 2.98 -1.14 27.61
CA THR A 101 3.05 -2.20 28.63
C THR A 101 1.67 -2.70 29.08
N VAL A 102 0.64 -1.87 28.93
CA VAL A 102 -0.77 -2.24 29.21
C VAL A 102 -1.36 -3.19 28.18
N ASP A 103 -0.83 -3.18 26.95
CA ASP A 103 -1.29 -4.00 25.81
C ASP A 103 -0.25 -5.07 25.47
N SER A 104 0.57 -5.50 26.44
CA SER A 104 1.79 -6.29 26.22
C SER A 104 1.58 -7.44 25.23
N MET A 105 1.91 -7.20 23.96
CA MET A 105 1.84 -8.21 22.91
C MET A 105 3.12 -9.03 22.92
N THR A 106 3.01 -10.28 22.50
CA THR A 106 4.14 -11.18 22.31
C THR A 106 4.26 -11.61 20.85
N VAL A 107 5.36 -12.30 20.52
CA VAL A 107 5.50 -12.95 19.21
C VAL A 107 4.40 -13.99 18.97
N ASP A 108 3.90 -14.66 20.02
CA ASP A 108 2.84 -15.67 19.89
C ASP A 108 1.49 -15.04 19.51
N ASP A 109 1.20 -13.84 20.03
CA ASP A 109 -0.02 -13.10 19.68
C ASP A 109 0.01 -12.66 18.21
N LEU A 110 1.15 -12.15 17.73
CA LEU A 110 1.33 -11.82 16.33
C LEU A 110 1.20 -13.06 15.43
N TYR A 111 1.78 -14.19 15.85
CA TYR A 111 1.68 -15.43 15.09
C TYR A 111 0.23 -15.93 15.00
N LYS A 112 -0.52 -15.94 16.11
CA LYS A 112 -1.95 -16.26 16.12
C LYS A 112 -2.76 -15.31 15.23
N GLY A 113 -2.44 -14.02 15.25
CA GLY A 113 -3.04 -13.03 14.34
C GLY A 113 -2.75 -13.35 12.87
N ALA A 114 -1.50 -13.69 12.52
CA ALA A 114 -1.12 -14.08 11.17
C ALA A 114 -1.84 -15.36 10.71
N VAL A 115 -1.99 -16.36 11.60
CA VAL A 115 -2.76 -17.58 11.33
C VAL A 115 -4.23 -17.25 11.04
N LYS A 116 -4.89 -16.46 11.89
CA LYS A 116 -6.29 -16.04 11.67
C LYS A 116 -6.46 -15.29 10.35
N ARG A 117 -5.54 -14.37 10.05
CA ARG A 117 -5.53 -13.62 8.78
C ARG A 117 -5.38 -14.56 7.58
N TYR A 118 -4.48 -15.53 7.66
CA TYR A 118 -4.31 -16.55 6.63
C TYR A 118 -5.59 -17.37 6.44
N GLU A 119 -6.19 -17.87 7.52
CA GLU A 119 -7.43 -18.65 7.48
C GLU A 119 -8.59 -17.86 6.87
N ALA A 120 -8.75 -16.59 7.26
CA ALA A 120 -9.74 -15.70 6.68
C ALA A 120 -9.53 -15.51 5.16
N ARG A 121 -8.28 -15.28 4.73
CA ARG A 121 -7.93 -15.21 3.30
C ARG A 121 -8.27 -16.51 2.57
N GLN A 122 -7.94 -17.68 3.12
CA GLN A 122 -8.27 -18.97 2.49
C GLN A 122 -9.77 -19.20 2.41
N ALA A 123 -10.54 -18.81 3.42
CA ALA A 123 -12.00 -18.91 3.40
C ALA A 123 -12.59 -18.05 2.27
N VAL A 124 -12.14 -16.80 2.11
CA VAL A 124 -12.53 -15.94 0.98
C VAL A 124 -12.16 -16.60 -0.35
N LYS A 125 -10.95 -17.14 -0.50
CA LYS A 125 -10.55 -17.85 -1.74
C LYS A 125 -11.47 -19.04 -2.05
N ALA A 126 -11.83 -19.81 -1.03
CA ALA A 126 -12.67 -21.00 -1.19
C ALA A 126 -14.09 -20.65 -1.65
N ASP A 127 -14.67 -19.58 -1.11
CA ASP A 127 -16.02 -19.10 -1.44
C ASP A 127 -16.14 -18.66 -2.92
N PHE A 128 -15.05 -18.13 -3.49
CA PHE A 128 -15.03 -17.58 -4.85
C PHE A 128 -14.33 -18.44 -5.90
N LYS A 129 -13.79 -19.61 -5.55
CA LYS A 129 -12.94 -20.43 -6.44
C LYS A 129 -13.53 -20.75 -7.84
N ASN A 130 -14.85 -20.80 -7.94
CA ASN A 130 -15.54 -21.10 -9.20
C ASN A 130 -15.69 -19.86 -10.10
N GLU A 131 -15.79 -18.67 -9.50
CA GLU A 131 -16.02 -17.40 -10.19
C GLU A 131 -14.71 -16.64 -10.43
N ILE A 132 -13.80 -16.72 -9.45
CA ILE A 132 -12.46 -16.13 -9.47
C ILE A 132 -11.46 -17.26 -9.21
N PRO A 133 -10.98 -17.94 -10.26
CA PRO A 133 -10.15 -19.13 -10.12
C PRO A 133 -8.85 -18.92 -9.35
N GLU A 134 -8.32 -17.69 -9.36
CA GLU A 134 -7.10 -17.35 -8.64
C GLU A 134 -7.25 -15.98 -7.98
N ILE A 135 -7.00 -15.95 -6.66
CA ILE A 135 -7.02 -14.74 -5.85
C ILE A 135 -5.69 -14.66 -5.11
N HIS A 136 -4.99 -13.53 -5.26
CA HIS A 136 -3.73 -13.27 -4.57
C HIS A 136 -3.87 -12.04 -3.66
N PHE A 137 -3.56 -12.21 -2.38
CA PHE A 137 -3.57 -11.13 -1.40
C PHE A 137 -2.15 -10.62 -1.22
N SER A 138 -1.93 -9.34 -1.48
CA SER A 138 -0.72 -8.59 -1.12
C SER A 138 -1.05 -7.56 -0.03
N THR A 139 -0.08 -6.74 0.37
CA THR A 139 -0.25 -5.74 1.44
C THR A 139 -1.33 -4.70 1.14
N GLU A 140 -1.40 -4.21 -0.11
CA GLU A 140 -2.31 -3.13 -0.51
C GLU A 140 -3.22 -3.51 -1.70
N ILE A 141 -2.94 -4.64 -2.35
CA ILE A 141 -3.67 -5.08 -3.55
C ILE A 141 -4.17 -6.51 -3.36
N ILE A 142 -5.41 -6.74 -3.75
CA ILE A 142 -5.98 -8.08 -3.92
C ILE A 142 -6.20 -8.29 -5.42
N ASP A 143 -5.41 -9.20 -6.00
CA ASP A 143 -5.57 -9.61 -7.39
C ASP A 143 -6.72 -10.58 -7.54
N LEU A 144 -7.65 -10.25 -8.43
CA LEU A 144 -8.77 -11.10 -8.84
C LEU A 144 -8.52 -11.52 -10.29
N ASN A 145 -7.99 -12.75 -10.48
CA ASN A 145 -7.62 -13.27 -11.79
C ASN A 145 -8.76 -14.08 -12.40
N PHE A 146 -9.46 -13.48 -13.33
CA PHE A 146 -10.46 -14.13 -14.16
C PHE A 146 -9.79 -14.81 -15.36
N LYS A 147 -10.08 -16.09 -15.57
CA LYS A 147 -9.53 -16.88 -16.70
C LYS A 147 -10.16 -16.55 -18.06
N ALA A 148 -11.18 -15.71 -18.07
CA ALA A 148 -11.89 -15.21 -19.25
C ALA A 148 -12.23 -13.74 -19.04
N ASP A 149 -12.61 -13.04 -20.11
CA ASP A 149 -13.19 -11.71 -19.99
C ASP A 149 -14.60 -11.82 -19.40
N VAL A 150 -14.88 -10.97 -18.41
CA VAL A 150 -16.12 -10.98 -17.63
C VAL A 150 -17.01 -9.86 -18.12
N LYS A 151 -18.31 -10.14 -18.27
CA LYS A 151 -19.28 -9.12 -18.66
C LYS A 151 -19.45 -8.07 -17.55
N PRO A 152 -19.73 -6.79 -17.88
CA PRO A 152 -19.85 -5.72 -16.88
C PRO A 152 -20.77 -6.05 -15.69
N ASN A 153 -22.01 -6.47 -15.96
CA ASN A 153 -22.99 -6.80 -14.90
C ASN A 153 -22.56 -8.00 -14.04
N GLU A 154 -21.86 -8.96 -14.64
CA GLU A 154 -21.38 -10.14 -13.92
C GLU A 154 -20.22 -9.75 -13.00
N LEU A 155 -19.28 -8.96 -13.51
CA LEU A 155 -18.16 -8.43 -12.74
C LEU A 155 -18.65 -7.59 -11.57
N GLU A 156 -19.61 -6.69 -11.80
CA GLU A 156 -20.21 -5.86 -10.75
C GLU A 156 -20.82 -6.74 -9.63
N ALA A 157 -21.59 -7.77 -10.01
CA ALA A 157 -22.20 -8.67 -9.04
C ALA A 157 -21.16 -9.50 -8.25
N ILE A 158 -20.11 -10.00 -8.91
CA ILE A 158 -19.03 -10.75 -8.26
C ILE A 158 -18.26 -9.85 -7.30
N VAL A 159 -17.86 -8.66 -7.75
CA VAL A 159 -17.10 -7.69 -6.94
C VAL A 159 -17.90 -7.26 -5.72
N ALA A 160 -19.19 -6.96 -5.86
CA ALA A 160 -20.04 -6.59 -4.73
C ALA A 160 -20.06 -7.69 -3.65
N ARG A 161 -20.32 -8.95 -4.05
CA ARG A 161 -20.30 -10.09 -3.12
C ARG A 161 -18.92 -10.31 -2.51
N PHE A 162 -17.85 -10.11 -3.28
CA PHE A 162 -16.48 -10.25 -2.80
C PHE A 162 -16.17 -9.23 -1.69
N ILE A 163 -16.54 -7.97 -1.91
CA ILE A 163 -16.36 -6.90 -0.92
C ILE A 163 -17.22 -7.14 0.34
N ASP A 164 -18.45 -7.61 0.18
CA ASP A 164 -19.30 -7.98 1.32
C ASP A 164 -18.66 -9.10 2.13
N ARG A 165 -18.10 -10.12 1.45
CA ARG A 165 -17.42 -11.23 2.10
C ARG A 165 -16.12 -10.80 2.79
N LEU A 166 -15.35 -9.88 2.20
CA LEU A 166 -14.19 -9.28 2.85
C LEU A 166 -14.60 -8.52 4.11
N SER A 167 -15.70 -7.76 4.06
CA SER A 167 -16.21 -6.98 5.18
C SER A 167 -16.63 -7.85 6.36
N GLN A 168 -17.10 -9.08 6.12
CA GLN A 168 -17.40 -10.06 7.17
C GLN A 168 -16.16 -10.55 7.94
N SER A 169 -14.96 -10.38 7.39
CA SER A 169 -13.70 -10.76 8.01
C SER A 169 -12.78 -9.55 8.22
N ILE A 170 -13.35 -8.36 8.39
CA ILE A 170 -12.57 -7.12 8.49
C ILE A 170 -11.61 -7.11 9.69
N GLU A 171 -12.02 -7.69 10.82
CA GLU A 171 -11.20 -7.76 12.03
C GLU A 171 -10.01 -8.72 11.87
N GLU A 172 -10.18 -9.84 11.17
CA GLU A 172 -9.09 -10.79 10.92
C GLU A 172 -8.19 -10.35 9.77
N LEU A 173 -8.75 -9.65 8.79
CA LEU A 173 -8.00 -9.12 7.66
C LEU A 173 -7.25 -7.83 8.01
N ASP A 174 -7.62 -7.20 9.13
CA ASP A 174 -7.13 -5.92 9.67
C ASP A 174 -5.73 -5.59 9.16
N SER A 175 -5.74 -4.72 8.15
CA SER A 175 -4.56 -4.13 7.55
C SER A 175 -4.57 -2.66 7.93
N ALA A 176 -3.44 -2.17 8.44
CA ALA A 176 -3.15 -0.74 8.55
C ALA A 176 -3.16 0.00 7.19
N TYR A 177 -3.43 -0.72 6.10
CA TYR A 177 -3.41 -0.29 4.71
C TYR A 177 -4.82 -0.35 4.12
N GLN A 178 -5.10 0.57 3.19
CA GLN A 178 -6.28 0.50 2.35
C GLN A 178 -6.03 -0.52 1.24
N PHE A 179 -6.98 -1.42 1.01
CA PHE A 179 -6.89 -2.36 -0.11
C PHE A 179 -7.35 -1.73 -1.42
N SER A 180 -6.83 -2.24 -2.53
CA SER A 180 -7.41 -2.08 -3.86
C SER A 180 -7.62 -3.45 -4.50
N LEU A 181 -8.73 -3.64 -5.18
CA LEU A 181 -8.92 -4.83 -6.01
C LEU A 181 -8.30 -4.57 -7.39
N ARG A 182 -7.44 -5.46 -7.87
CA ARG A 182 -6.96 -5.44 -9.26
C ARG A 182 -7.63 -6.55 -10.04
N ILE A 183 -8.46 -6.16 -11.01
CA ILE A 183 -9.17 -7.07 -11.89
C ILE A 183 -8.24 -7.45 -13.03
N ARG A 184 -7.99 -8.74 -13.22
CA ARG A 184 -7.23 -9.30 -14.34
C ARG A 184 -8.12 -10.23 -15.14
N THR A 185 -8.05 -10.14 -16.45
CA THR A 185 -8.84 -10.98 -17.36
C THR A 185 -7.95 -11.62 -18.41
N ALA A 186 -8.52 -12.47 -19.28
CA ALA A 186 -7.77 -13.07 -20.38
C ALA A 186 -7.18 -12.02 -21.34
N SER A 187 -7.93 -10.95 -21.64
CA SER A 187 -7.45 -9.86 -22.50
C SER A 187 -6.48 -8.89 -21.79
N HIS A 188 -6.47 -8.88 -20.46
CA HIS A 188 -5.68 -7.96 -19.64
C HIS A 188 -5.01 -8.69 -18.46
N PRO A 189 -4.04 -9.59 -18.72
CA PRO A 189 -3.49 -10.48 -17.69
C PRO A 189 -2.70 -9.76 -16.60
N GLU A 190 -2.10 -8.61 -16.91
CA GLU A 190 -1.33 -7.83 -15.95
C GLU A 190 -2.19 -6.90 -15.08
N GLY A 191 -3.41 -6.58 -15.53
CA GLY A 191 -4.39 -5.76 -14.83
C GLY A 191 -5.25 -4.97 -15.82
N PHE A 192 -6.56 -5.08 -15.72
CA PHE A 192 -7.52 -4.29 -16.47
C PHE A 192 -7.96 -3.06 -15.68
N MET A 193 -8.47 -3.29 -14.47
CA MET A 193 -9.07 -2.26 -13.62
C MET A 193 -8.55 -2.33 -12.19
N ILE A 194 -8.58 -1.19 -11.53
CA ILE A 194 -8.30 -1.03 -10.11
C ILE A 194 -9.55 -0.48 -9.43
N ILE A 195 -9.98 -1.12 -8.34
CA ILE A 195 -11.10 -0.67 -7.51
C ILE A 195 -10.54 -0.38 -6.12
N PRO A 196 -10.24 0.88 -5.79
CA PRO A 196 -9.80 1.23 -4.46
C PRO A 196 -10.90 0.89 -3.44
N LEU A 197 -10.51 0.43 -2.26
CA LEU A 197 -11.42 0.14 -1.15
C LEU A 197 -11.10 1.07 0.01
N GLU A 198 -12.14 1.60 0.63
CA GLU A 198 -12.05 2.37 1.86
C GLU A 198 -12.83 1.70 2.98
N VAL A 199 -12.40 1.89 4.23
CA VAL A 199 -13.16 1.43 5.39
C VAL A 199 -14.10 2.55 5.81
N GLU A 200 -15.40 2.28 5.77
CA GLU A 200 -16.44 3.16 6.28
C GLU A 200 -17.43 2.32 7.09
N ASP A 201 -17.76 2.76 8.31
CA ASP A 201 -18.64 2.04 9.24
C ASP A 201 -18.24 0.56 9.46
N SER A 202 -16.93 0.33 9.65
CA SER A 202 -16.34 -1.02 9.81
C SER A 202 -16.64 -1.99 8.65
N LYS A 203 -16.81 -1.46 7.44
CA LYS A 203 -16.97 -2.26 6.22
C LYS A 203 -16.11 -1.70 5.10
N TRP A 204 -15.65 -2.59 4.23
CA TRP A 204 -15.02 -2.15 2.99
C TRP A 204 -16.08 -1.62 2.04
N LYS A 205 -15.83 -0.46 1.45
CA LYS A 205 -16.65 0.12 0.39
C LYS A 205 -15.81 0.36 -0.85
N ALA A 206 -16.40 0.07 -2.00
CA ALA A 206 -15.78 0.33 -3.29
C ALA A 206 -15.76 1.83 -3.59
N ASN A 207 -14.59 2.34 -3.93
CA ASN A 207 -14.44 3.62 -4.59
C ASN A 207 -14.54 3.46 -6.13
N PRO A 208 -14.65 4.58 -6.87
CA PRO A 208 -14.76 4.56 -8.32
C PRO A 208 -13.78 3.62 -9.03
N MET A 209 -14.27 2.86 -10.01
CA MET A 209 -13.42 1.98 -10.83
C MET A 209 -12.45 2.80 -11.69
N LEU A 210 -11.17 2.44 -11.65
CA LEU A 210 -10.10 3.08 -12.40
C LEU A 210 -9.53 2.13 -13.45
N LEU A 211 -9.13 2.67 -14.61
CA LEU A 211 -8.35 1.90 -15.59
C LEU A 211 -6.95 1.64 -15.02
N SER A 212 -6.46 0.41 -15.12
CA SER A 212 -5.10 0.08 -14.73
C SER A 212 -4.11 0.56 -15.79
N GLU A 213 -2.98 1.15 -15.37
CA GLU A 213 -1.85 1.42 -16.26
C GLU A 213 -1.24 0.15 -16.86
N LYS A 214 -1.53 -1.01 -16.25
CA LYS A 214 -1.13 -2.33 -16.75
C LYS A 214 -2.08 -2.89 -17.81
N ALA A 215 -3.16 -2.18 -18.15
CA ALA A 215 -4.09 -2.63 -19.17
C ALA A 215 -3.39 -2.70 -20.53
N VAL A 216 -3.62 -3.80 -21.25
CA VAL A 216 -3.16 -3.93 -22.64
C VAL A 216 -3.62 -2.72 -23.46
N GLY A 217 -2.68 -2.06 -24.12
CA GLY A 217 -2.93 -0.88 -24.94
C GLY A 217 -2.92 0.47 -24.20
N PHE A 218 -2.67 0.49 -22.88
CA PHE A 218 -2.66 1.70 -22.06
C PHE A 218 -1.75 2.80 -22.62
N GLU A 219 -0.49 2.49 -22.95
CA GLU A 219 0.45 3.50 -23.48
C GLU A 219 0.01 4.10 -24.82
N THR A 220 -0.70 3.31 -25.65
CA THR A 220 -1.27 3.81 -26.89
C THR A 220 -2.43 4.78 -26.62
N LEU A 221 -3.33 4.42 -25.68
CA LEU A 221 -4.41 5.29 -25.23
C LEU A 221 -3.85 6.59 -24.64
N LYS A 222 -2.90 6.49 -23.70
CA LYS A 222 -2.22 7.63 -23.07
C LYS A 222 -1.65 8.58 -24.12
N THR A 223 -0.88 8.07 -25.07
CA THR A 223 -0.29 8.88 -26.14
C THR A 223 -1.37 9.61 -26.96
N MET A 224 -2.45 8.91 -27.33
CA MET A 224 -3.55 9.50 -28.09
C MET A 224 -4.25 10.62 -27.31
N ILE A 225 -4.57 10.38 -26.04
CA ILE A 225 -5.24 11.34 -25.16
C ILE A 225 -4.36 12.56 -24.94
N LEU A 226 -3.09 12.38 -24.56
CA LEU A 226 -2.18 13.51 -24.28
C LEU A 226 -1.95 14.37 -25.52
N LYS A 227 -1.83 13.75 -26.71
CA LYS A 227 -1.74 14.49 -27.98
C LYS A 227 -3.01 15.30 -28.25
N ASN A 228 -4.19 14.74 -27.98
CA ASN A 228 -5.45 15.45 -28.12
C ASN A 228 -5.54 16.65 -27.17
N ILE A 229 -5.23 16.46 -25.89
CA ILE A 229 -5.23 17.53 -24.88
C ILE A 229 -4.27 18.64 -25.29
N GLN A 230 -3.03 18.29 -25.67
CA GLN A 230 -2.02 19.28 -26.05
C GLN A 230 -2.50 20.17 -27.21
N ALA A 231 -3.06 19.56 -28.27
CA ALA A 231 -3.60 20.30 -29.39
C ALA A 231 -4.79 21.20 -29.01
N LYS A 232 -5.57 20.80 -28.00
CA LYS A 232 -6.75 21.55 -27.53
C LYS A 232 -6.40 22.69 -26.58
N ILE A 233 -5.31 22.61 -25.83
CA ILE A 233 -4.92 23.66 -24.89
C ILE A 233 -3.92 24.65 -25.48
N GLU A 234 -3.15 24.28 -26.50
CA GLU A 234 -2.02 25.09 -27.01
C GLU A 234 -2.43 26.51 -27.46
N THR A 235 -3.59 26.66 -28.11
CA THR A 235 -4.08 27.98 -28.55
C THR A 235 -4.95 28.69 -27.52
N PRO A 236 -6.03 28.07 -26.97
CA PRO A 236 -6.92 28.78 -26.05
C PRO A 236 -6.33 28.96 -24.64
N TYR A 237 -5.41 28.09 -24.22
CA TYR A 237 -4.82 28.10 -22.88
C TYR A 237 -3.29 27.92 -22.92
N PRO A 238 -2.56 28.82 -23.59
CA PRO A 238 -1.12 28.64 -23.88
C PRO A 238 -0.24 28.63 -22.61
N TYR A 239 -0.78 29.06 -21.47
CA TYR A 239 -0.09 29.07 -20.18
C TYR A 239 -0.16 27.72 -19.45
N PHE A 240 -1.04 26.80 -19.85
CA PHE A 240 -1.03 25.46 -19.27
C PHE A 240 -0.01 24.53 -19.93
N LYS A 241 0.47 23.56 -19.15
CA LYS A 241 1.21 22.39 -19.63
C LYS A 241 0.67 21.13 -18.96
N ILE A 242 0.72 20.02 -19.69
CA ILE A 242 0.33 18.70 -19.21
C ILE A 242 1.33 18.21 -18.15
N THR A 243 0.82 17.62 -17.07
CA THR A 243 1.62 16.95 -16.03
C THR A 243 1.62 15.43 -16.19
N GLU A 244 2.45 14.71 -15.43
CA GLU A 244 2.37 13.25 -15.37
C GLU A 244 1.13 12.75 -14.59
N SER A 245 0.62 13.56 -13.66
CA SER A 245 -0.53 13.23 -12.82
C SER A 245 -1.82 13.12 -13.64
N SER A 246 -2.47 11.95 -13.57
CA SER A 246 -3.78 11.71 -14.16
C SER A 246 -4.59 10.69 -13.36
N LYS A 247 -5.91 10.68 -13.57
CA LYS A 247 -6.83 9.63 -13.08
C LYS A 247 -7.74 9.22 -14.22
N ILE A 248 -8.08 7.94 -14.31
CA ILE A 248 -8.89 7.42 -15.43
C ILE A 248 -10.06 6.65 -14.86
N TYR A 249 -11.23 7.28 -14.83
CA TYR A 249 -12.46 6.66 -14.35
C TYR A 249 -13.08 5.81 -15.46
N MET A 250 -13.50 4.60 -15.11
CA MET A 250 -14.18 3.69 -16.04
C MET A 250 -15.67 3.64 -15.72
N ASP A 251 -16.50 3.54 -16.77
CA ASP A 251 -17.92 3.27 -16.62
C ASP A 251 -18.12 1.80 -16.25
N LYS A 252 -18.61 1.54 -15.04
CA LYS A 252 -18.86 0.17 -14.56
C LYS A 252 -19.89 -0.58 -15.41
N SER A 253 -20.76 0.13 -16.13
CA SER A 253 -21.86 -0.46 -16.90
C SER A 253 -21.41 -1.06 -18.23
N SER A 254 -20.38 -0.48 -18.85
CA SER A 254 -19.86 -0.89 -20.15
C SER A 254 -18.46 -1.45 -20.10
N LEU A 255 -17.64 -1.01 -19.14
CA LEU A 255 -16.19 -1.24 -19.04
C LEU A 255 -15.38 -0.78 -20.27
N SER A 256 -16.03 -0.21 -21.29
CA SER A 256 -15.39 0.32 -22.48
C SER A 256 -15.31 1.84 -22.48
N ARG A 257 -16.25 2.54 -21.83
CA ARG A 257 -16.24 4.00 -21.75
C ARG A 257 -15.47 4.48 -20.52
N GLY A 258 -14.74 5.59 -20.67
CA GLY A 258 -14.00 6.19 -19.56
C GLY A 258 -13.82 7.69 -19.67
N ALA A 259 -13.37 8.29 -18.57
CA ALA A 259 -13.00 9.69 -18.44
C ALA A 259 -11.57 9.82 -17.92
N TRP A 260 -10.69 10.39 -18.74
CA TRP A 260 -9.32 10.74 -18.39
C TRP A 260 -9.28 12.13 -17.79
N ILE A 261 -8.94 12.22 -16.51
CA ILE A 261 -8.70 13.46 -15.78
C ILE A 261 -7.22 13.76 -15.85
N GLN A 262 -6.88 14.85 -16.52
CA GLN A 262 -5.52 15.33 -16.67
C GLN A 262 -5.32 16.59 -15.85
N TYR A 263 -4.38 16.56 -14.91
CA TYR A 263 -3.97 17.77 -14.22
C TYR A 263 -3.04 18.60 -15.13
N LEU A 264 -3.14 19.91 -15.01
CA LEU A 264 -2.37 20.89 -15.78
C LEU A 264 -1.65 21.86 -14.85
N GLU A 265 -0.40 22.17 -15.19
CA GLU A 265 0.40 23.18 -14.49
C GLU A 265 0.32 24.54 -15.20
N ASP A 266 0.04 25.60 -14.46
CA ASP A 266 0.11 26.98 -14.93
C ASP A 266 1.57 27.48 -14.94
N LYS A 267 2.11 27.65 -16.14
CA LYS A 267 3.49 28.13 -16.37
C LYS A 267 3.73 29.55 -15.88
N ARG A 268 2.68 30.33 -15.59
CA ARG A 268 2.79 31.70 -15.04
C ARG A 268 3.15 31.69 -13.56
N ILE A 269 2.92 30.57 -12.86
CA ILE A 269 3.23 30.43 -11.43
C ILE A 269 4.70 30.01 -11.29
N VAL A 270 5.54 30.97 -10.89
CA VAL A 270 6.96 30.75 -10.64
C VAL A 270 7.21 30.75 -9.13
N ASN A 271 7.57 29.59 -8.59
CA ASN A 271 7.87 29.44 -7.17
C ASN A 271 9.34 29.78 -6.87
N ASN A 272 9.56 30.92 -6.23
CA ASN A 272 10.88 31.35 -5.76
C ASN A 272 11.09 30.92 -4.30
N ARG A 273 12.32 30.52 -3.93
CA ARG A 273 12.67 30.05 -2.57
C ARG A 273 12.44 31.09 -1.44
N LYS A 274 12.21 32.37 -1.79
CA LYS A 274 12.03 33.47 -0.84
C LYS A 274 10.58 33.91 -0.66
N GLU A 275 9.67 33.38 -1.48
CA GLU A 275 8.25 33.76 -1.45
C GLU A 275 7.40 32.61 -0.92
N LYS A 276 6.17 32.92 -0.49
CA LYS A 276 5.20 31.90 -0.11
C LYS A 276 4.93 31.02 -1.33
N TRP A 277 5.11 29.71 -1.16
CA TRP A 277 4.84 28.74 -2.22
C TRP A 277 3.39 28.84 -2.69
N ARG A 278 3.20 28.74 -4.00
CA ARG A 278 1.91 28.72 -4.70
C ARG A 278 1.79 27.43 -5.49
N ASN A 279 0.65 26.77 -5.44
CA ASN A 279 0.44 25.55 -6.19
C ASN A 279 0.37 25.85 -7.70
N PRO A 280 1.29 25.32 -8.54
CA PRO A 280 1.20 25.51 -9.98
C PRO A 280 0.11 24.65 -10.63
N GLN A 281 -0.39 23.60 -9.97
CA GLN A 281 -1.41 22.71 -10.50
C GLN A 281 -2.82 23.29 -10.32
N THR A 282 -3.19 24.24 -11.18
CA THR A 282 -4.49 24.93 -11.09
C THR A 282 -5.50 24.41 -12.11
N GLY A 283 -5.05 23.78 -13.19
CA GLY A 283 -5.93 23.34 -14.28
C GLY A 283 -6.31 21.86 -14.19
N ILE A 284 -7.55 21.54 -14.56
CA ILE A 284 -7.98 20.16 -14.82
C ILE A 284 -8.64 20.10 -16.20
N TYR A 285 -8.18 19.18 -17.03
CA TYR A 285 -8.78 18.85 -18.32
C TYR A 285 -9.37 17.45 -18.28
N VAL A 286 -10.56 17.27 -18.84
CA VAL A 286 -11.25 15.98 -18.88
C VAL A 286 -11.41 15.54 -20.32
N VAL A 287 -11.06 14.30 -20.62
CA VAL A 287 -11.29 13.67 -21.93
C VAL A 287 -12.14 12.43 -21.77
N TYR A 288 -13.22 12.35 -22.53
CA TYR A 288 -14.11 11.20 -22.56
C TYR A 288 -13.84 10.36 -23.80
N PHE A 289 -13.67 9.06 -23.58
CA PHE A 289 -13.24 8.13 -24.61
C PHE A 289 -13.96 6.79 -24.53
N ASP A 290 -13.89 6.06 -25.65
CA ASP A 290 -14.25 4.66 -25.76
C ASP A 290 -12.97 3.85 -26.02
N LEU A 291 -12.71 2.88 -25.15
CA LEU A 291 -11.48 2.09 -25.08
C LEU A 291 -11.38 1.12 -26.27
N ASP A 292 -12.49 0.50 -26.64
CA ASP A 292 -12.53 -0.54 -27.67
C ASP A 292 -12.30 0.06 -29.07
N THR A 293 -12.99 1.16 -29.35
CA THR A 293 -12.89 1.88 -30.63
C THR A 293 -11.73 2.87 -30.67
N LYS A 294 -11.09 3.16 -29.52
CA LYS A 294 -10.06 4.18 -29.35
C LYS A 294 -10.53 5.56 -29.84
N PHE A 295 -11.79 5.89 -29.56
CA PHE A 295 -12.41 7.12 -30.01
C PHE A 295 -12.53 8.12 -28.86
N ILE A 296 -12.07 9.36 -29.10
CA ILE A 296 -12.31 10.48 -28.20
C ILE A 296 -13.55 11.21 -28.69
N TYR A 297 -14.62 11.20 -27.90
CA TYR A 297 -15.88 11.85 -28.28
C TYR A 297 -16.08 13.23 -27.65
N ARG A 298 -15.36 13.54 -26.56
CA ARG A 298 -15.43 14.86 -25.92
C ARG A 298 -14.15 15.17 -25.13
N GLY A 299 -13.79 16.45 -25.06
CA GLY A 299 -12.76 16.95 -24.16
C GLY A 299 -13.00 18.40 -23.79
N GLU A 300 -12.82 18.76 -22.52
CA GLU A 300 -13.03 20.12 -22.04
C GLU A 300 -12.14 20.46 -20.83
N LEU A 301 -11.85 21.75 -20.67
CA LEU A 301 -11.20 22.26 -19.48
C LEU A 301 -12.26 22.42 -18.38
N LEU A 302 -12.11 21.68 -17.29
CA LEU A 302 -13.08 21.64 -16.21
C LEU A 302 -12.92 22.82 -15.24
N THR A 303 -11.67 23.16 -14.91
CA THR A 303 -11.36 24.28 -14.02
C THR A 303 -9.96 24.81 -14.31
N GLU A 304 -9.75 26.08 -13.95
CA GLU A 304 -8.47 26.79 -13.96
C GLU A 304 -7.98 27.16 -12.55
N GLU A 305 -8.77 26.85 -11.52
CA GLU A 305 -8.59 27.30 -10.14
C GLU A 305 -8.59 26.14 -9.13
N ASN A 306 -8.19 24.95 -9.55
CA ASN A 306 -8.14 23.74 -8.72
C ASN A 306 -7.25 23.89 -7.47
N ASP A 307 -6.36 24.89 -7.44
CA ASP A 307 -5.53 25.20 -6.29
C ASP A 307 -6.29 25.79 -5.09
N LYS A 308 -7.56 26.18 -5.29
CA LYS A 308 -8.42 26.76 -4.26
C LYS A 308 -9.33 25.76 -3.57
N ASP A 309 -9.56 24.61 -4.19
CA ASP A 309 -10.49 23.60 -3.70
C ASP A 309 -9.80 22.63 -2.73
N SER A 310 -10.55 22.14 -1.75
CA SER A 310 -10.07 21.02 -0.95
C SER A 310 -10.11 19.72 -1.76
N TYR A 311 -9.29 18.74 -1.40
CA TYR A 311 -9.27 17.42 -2.04
C TYR A 311 -10.66 16.76 -2.13
N VAL A 312 -11.48 16.93 -1.07
CA VAL A 312 -12.82 16.34 -1.00
C VAL A 312 -13.79 17.05 -1.97
N GLU A 313 -13.66 18.36 -2.12
CA GLU A 313 -14.48 19.15 -3.06
C GLU A 313 -14.10 18.82 -4.51
N GLU A 314 -12.80 18.79 -4.81
CA GLU A 314 -12.28 18.38 -6.12
C GLU A 314 -12.82 17.00 -6.51
N LEU A 315 -12.68 16.00 -5.63
CA LEU A 315 -13.14 14.65 -5.90
C LEU A 315 -14.65 14.58 -6.18
N ARG A 316 -15.46 15.30 -5.40
CA ARG A 316 -16.92 15.37 -5.62
C ARG A 316 -17.25 16.03 -6.95
N GLN A 317 -16.55 17.11 -7.32
CA GLN A 317 -16.75 17.79 -8.60
C GLN A 317 -16.37 16.89 -9.77
N LEU A 318 -15.24 16.20 -9.69
CA LEU A 318 -14.78 15.25 -10.71
C LEU A 318 -15.80 14.14 -10.92
N ILE A 319 -16.23 13.46 -9.85
CA ILE A 319 -17.21 12.37 -9.94
C ILE A 319 -18.52 12.89 -10.55
N LYS A 320 -19.04 14.02 -10.05
CA LYS A 320 -20.27 14.62 -10.57
C LYS A 320 -20.18 14.97 -12.06
N THR A 321 -19.04 15.50 -12.51
CA THR A 321 -18.80 15.87 -13.90
C THR A 321 -18.75 14.63 -14.78
N VAL A 322 -18.03 13.60 -14.34
CA VAL A 322 -17.89 12.33 -15.07
C VAL A 322 -19.25 11.61 -15.18
N GLU A 323 -20.02 11.57 -14.11
CA GLU A 323 -21.35 10.94 -14.08
C GLU A 323 -22.39 11.70 -14.93
N ALA A 324 -22.27 13.02 -15.06
CA ALA A 324 -23.14 13.82 -15.93
C ALA A 324 -23.01 13.42 -17.41
N GLU A 325 -21.84 12.93 -17.83
CA GLU A 325 -21.60 12.39 -19.19
C GLU A 325 -21.97 10.89 -19.33
N GLY A 326 -22.62 10.33 -18.30
CA GLY A 326 -23.12 8.96 -18.28
C GLY A 326 -22.06 7.90 -17.96
N ILE A 327 -20.88 8.29 -17.47
CA ILE A 327 -19.87 7.35 -16.95
C ILE A 327 -20.26 7.02 -15.51
N ARG A 328 -20.81 5.83 -15.28
CA ARG A 328 -21.21 5.41 -13.92
C ARG A 328 -20.00 4.85 -13.21
N THR A 329 -19.52 5.57 -12.19
CA THR A 329 -18.27 5.20 -11.52
C THR A 329 -18.47 4.40 -10.25
N LYS A 330 -19.65 4.50 -9.61
CA LYS A 330 -20.05 3.79 -8.39
C LYS A 330 -21.22 2.86 -8.63
#